data_AF-A0A5B9CTX5-F1
#
_entry.id   AF-A0A5B9CTX5-F1
#
_cell.length_a   1.000
_cell.length_b   1.000
_cell.length_c   1.000
_cell.angle_alpha   90.00
_cell.angle_beta   90.00
_cell.angle_gamma   90.00
#
_symmetry.space_group_name_H-M   'P 1'
#
loop_
_entity.id
_entity.type
_entity.pdbx_description
1 polymer ?
#
loop_
_entity_poly.entity_id
_entity_poly.type
_entity_poly.pdbx_seq_one_letter_code
_entity_poly.pdbx_strand_id
1 'polypeptide(L)'
;MKNMNNSFSHERTLKNITLSNTQKKWLTTALMLFIAFLALSEPAFAEGFGKIDDALQKIVKALTGPIATSIATIAVAGVGLAWIAGYVEMRKAFFVCVGIGIVMGASQIVSMLKA
;
A
#
# COMPACT_ATOMS: atom_id res chain seq x y z
N MET A 1 -40.07 -3.62 38.12
CA MET A 1 -39.66 -3.24 36.75
C MET A 1 -38.22 -2.73 36.77
N LYS A 2 -37.44 -3.12 35.75
CA LYS A 2 -36.12 -2.64 35.34
C LYS A 2 -34.88 -3.30 35.98
N ASN A 3 -34.55 -4.47 35.44
CA ASN A 3 -33.16 -4.93 35.30
C ASN A 3 -32.84 -4.93 33.79
N MET A 4 -31.98 -4.01 33.36
CA MET A 4 -31.42 -3.96 32.02
C MET A 4 -29.90 -3.84 32.13
N ASN A 5 -29.30 -4.91 32.64
CA ASN A 5 -28.29 -5.71 31.94
C ASN A 5 -27.67 -5.05 30.69
N ASN A 6 -26.43 -4.60 30.86
CA ASN A 6 -25.32 -4.73 29.92
C ASN A 6 -25.39 -3.84 28.67
N SER A 7 -24.61 -2.76 28.62
CA SER A 7 -23.17 -2.86 28.35
C SER A 7 -22.83 -3.70 27.12
N PHE A 8 -23.64 -3.63 26.06
CA PHE A 8 -23.16 -3.86 24.70
C PHE A 8 -22.66 -2.54 24.10
N SER A 9 -21.63 -1.97 24.74
CA SER A 9 -20.79 -0.87 24.23
C SER A 9 -19.90 -1.33 23.06
N HIS A 10 -20.40 -2.23 22.21
CA HIS A 10 -19.66 -2.83 21.11
C HIS A 10 -20.10 -2.25 19.75
N GLU A 11 -20.54 -0.98 19.70
CA GLU A 11 -20.33 -0.14 18.53
C GLU A 11 -18.80 0.05 18.38
N ARG A 12 -18.14 -0.96 17.83
CA ARG A 12 -16.77 -0.87 17.33
C ARG A 12 -16.77 0.27 16.33
N THR A 13 -16.46 1.48 16.79
CA THR A 13 -15.38 2.38 16.37
C THR A 13 -14.90 2.30 14.91
N LEU A 14 -15.79 1.93 13.99
CA LEU A 14 -15.65 2.11 12.54
C LEU A 14 -16.29 3.44 12.13
N LYS A 15 -16.61 4.30 13.10
CA LYS A 15 -16.90 5.70 12.88
C LYS A 15 -15.56 6.41 12.66
N ASN A 16 -15.32 6.78 11.40
CA ASN A 16 -14.52 7.93 10.97
C ASN A 16 -13.14 7.65 10.34
N ILE A 17 -13.08 6.78 9.33
CA ILE A 17 -12.20 7.04 8.18
C ILE A 17 -12.96 7.96 7.20
N THR A 18 -13.38 9.13 7.67
CA THR A 18 -13.93 10.18 6.80
C THR A 18 -12.76 10.88 6.10
N LEU A 19 -12.14 10.18 5.15
CA LEU A 19 -11.17 10.79 4.25
C LEU A 19 -11.89 11.84 3.40
N SER A 20 -11.39 13.07 3.44
CA SER A 20 -11.98 14.22 2.76
C SER A 20 -12.24 13.91 1.27
N ASN A 21 -13.32 14.45 0.71
CA ASN A 21 -13.81 14.09 -0.63
C ASN A 21 -12.75 14.18 -1.75
N THR A 22 -11.76 15.06 -1.60
CA THR A 22 -10.60 15.16 -2.50
C THR A 22 -9.66 13.96 -2.32
N GLN A 23 -9.30 13.62 -1.09
CA GLN A 23 -8.47 12.43 -0.80
C GLN A 23 -9.16 11.14 -1.24
N LYS A 24 -10.49 11.06 -1.04
CA LYS A 24 -11.30 9.92 -1.48
C LYS A 24 -11.28 9.77 -3.01
N LYS A 25 -11.33 10.86 -3.77
CA LYS A 25 -11.21 10.82 -5.25
C LYS A 25 -9.83 10.31 -5.69
N TRP A 26 -8.74 10.87 -5.18
CA TRP A 26 -7.38 10.41 -5.52
C TRP A 26 -7.14 8.95 -5.14
N LEU A 27 -7.61 8.53 -3.98
CA LEU A 27 -7.45 7.16 -3.48
C LEU A 27 -8.31 6.17 -4.28
N THR A 28 -9.52 6.58 -4.69
CA THR A 28 -10.39 5.76 -5.55
C THR A 28 -9.79 5.61 -6.95
N THR A 29 -9.23 6.69 -7.52
CA THR A 29 -8.54 6.63 -8.82
C THR A 29 -7.28 5.78 -8.76
N ALA A 30 -6.46 5.91 -7.71
CA ALA A 30 -5.28 5.06 -7.52
C ALA A 30 -5.66 3.59 -7.35
N LEU A 31 -6.73 3.30 -6.61
CA LEU A 31 -7.26 1.94 -6.42
C LEU A 31 -7.80 1.37 -7.74
N MET A 32 -8.54 2.15 -8.53
CA MET A 32 -9.03 1.74 -9.85
C MET A 32 -7.88 1.45 -10.81
N LEU A 33 -6.85 2.30 -10.82
CA LEU A 33 -5.66 2.09 -11.63
C LEU A 33 -4.88 0.84 -11.19
N PHE A 34 -4.77 0.61 -9.88
CA PHE A 34 -4.17 -0.60 -9.33
C PHE A 34 -4.94 -1.85 -9.75
N ILE A 35 -6.27 -1.83 -9.65
CA ILE A 35 -7.15 -2.93 -10.10
C ILE A 35 -7.00 -3.15 -11.61
N ALA A 36 -6.92 -2.09 -12.42
CA ALA A 36 -6.69 -2.21 -13.85
C ALA A 36 -5.32 -2.82 -14.18
N PHE A 37 -4.28 -2.45 -13.42
CA PHE A 37 -2.95 -3.08 -13.53
C PHE A 37 -2.97 -4.55 -13.12
N LEU A 38 -3.74 -4.92 -12.09
CA LEU A 38 -3.94 -6.32 -11.71
C LEU A 38 -4.71 -7.10 -12.77
N ALA A 39 -5.66 -6.47 -13.46
CA ALA A 39 -6.42 -7.10 -14.54
C ALA A 39 -5.59 -7.29 -15.83
N LEU A 40 -4.61 -6.42 -16.08
CA LEU A 40 -3.64 -6.56 -17.17
C LEU A 40 -2.50 -7.54 -16.83
N SER A 41 -2.29 -7.82 -15.54
CA SER A 41 -1.38 -8.87 -15.09
C SER A 41 -2.10 -10.21 -15.22
N GLU A 42 -1.96 -10.86 -16.37
CA GLU A 42 -2.46 -12.23 -16.61
C GLU A 42 -2.20 -13.16 -15.41
N PRO A 43 -3.18 -14.00 -15.05
CA PRO A 43 -3.15 -14.75 -13.81
C PRO A 43 -2.10 -15.85 -13.91
N ALA A 44 -0.96 -15.66 -13.26
CA ALA A 44 -0.04 -16.75 -12.91
C ALA A 44 -0.61 -17.62 -11.78
N PHE A 45 -1.90 -17.96 -11.84
CA PHE A 45 -2.72 -18.51 -10.75
C PHE A 45 -3.32 -19.88 -11.07
N ALA A 46 -2.67 -20.70 -11.90
CA ALA A 46 -3.31 -21.91 -12.44
C ALA A 46 -2.57 -23.24 -12.21
N GLU A 47 -1.56 -23.34 -11.34
CA GLU A 47 -0.86 -24.64 -11.25
C GLU A 47 -0.29 -24.94 -9.86
N GLY A 48 -1.02 -25.72 -9.08
CA GLY A 48 -0.48 -26.60 -8.03
C GLY A 48 -0.04 -25.95 -6.72
N PHE A 49 -0.43 -26.57 -5.60
CA PHE A 49 -0.09 -26.15 -4.23
C PHE A 49 1.42 -26.07 -3.92
N GLY A 50 2.30 -26.62 -4.76
CA GLY A 50 3.76 -26.44 -4.66
C GLY A 50 4.31 -25.13 -5.27
N LYS A 51 3.52 -24.44 -6.10
CA LYS A 51 3.90 -23.16 -6.73
C LYS A 51 3.42 -21.95 -5.96
N ILE A 52 2.79 -22.11 -4.79
CA ILE A 52 2.34 -20.97 -3.98
C ILE A 52 3.55 -20.21 -3.43
N ASP A 53 4.58 -20.92 -2.96
CA ASP A 53 5.86 -20.30 -2.58
C ASP A 53 6.52 -19.61 -3.78
N ASP A 54 6.46 -20.22 -4.96
CA ASP A 54 7.08 -19.71 -6.17
C ASP A 54 6.33 -18.50 -6.76
N ALA A 55 5.00 -18.52 -6.68
CA ALA A 55 4.12 -17.40 -7.01
C ALA A 55 4.30 -16.24 -6.01
N LEU A 56 4.37 -16.54 -4.71
CA LEU A 56 4.66 -15.54 -3.68
C LEU A 56 6.04 -14.92 -3.89
N GLN A 57 7.07 -15.71 -4.24
CA GLN A 57 8.39 -15.16 -4.57
C GLN A 57 8.38 -14.31 -5.83
N LYS A 58 7.63 -14.70 -6.88
CA LYS A 58 7.47 -13.89 -8.08
C LYS A 58 6.77 -12.56 -7.80
N ILE A 59 5.75 -12.56 -6.95
CA ILE A 59 5.07 -11.34 -6.50
C ILE A 59 6.01 -10.47 -5.67
N VAL A 60 6.73 -11.05 -4.71
CA VAL A 60 7.73 -10.31 -3.92
C VAL A 60 8.80 -9.72 -4.83
N LYS A 61 9.36 -10.50 -5.77
CA LYS A 61 10.31 -10.00 -6.77
C LYS A 61 9.75 -8.91 -7.67
N ALA A 62 8.47 -8.98 -8.05
CA ALA A 62 7.84 -7.90 -8.80
C ALA A 62 7.72 -6.62 -7.95
N LEU A 63 7.41 -6.77 -6.66
CA LEU A 63 7.24 -5.67 -5.69
C LEU A 63 8.55 -5.09 -5.15
N THR A 64 9.67 -5.80 -5.22
CA THR A 64 10.98 -5.30 -4.74
C THR A 64 12.04 -5.25 -5.84
N GLY A 65 11.70 -5.69 -7.04
CA GLY A 65 12.60 -5.71 -8.19
C GLY A 65 12.67 -4.39 -8.96
N PRO A 66 13.12 -4.45 -10.22
CA PRO A 66 13.35 -3.26 -11.06
C PRO A 66 12.09 -2.40 -11.21
N ILE A 67 10.93 -3.05 -11.34
CA ILE A 67 9.62 -2.39 -11.50
C ILE A 67 9.33 -1.46 -10.32
N ALA A 68 9.54 -1.95 -9.09
CA ALA A 68 9.31 -1.17 -7.87
C ALA A 68 10.23 0.04 -7.75
N THR A 69 11.50 -0.13 -8.15
CA THR A 69 12.49 0.95 -8.14
C THR A 69 12.12 2.04 -9.14
N SER A 70 11.62 1.67 -10.33
CA SER A 70 11.13 2.63 -11.33
C SER A 70 9.94 3.46 -10.81
N ILE A 71 8.97 2.81 -10.16
CA ILE A 71 7.81 3.49 -9.57
C ILE A 71 8.24 4.41 -8.43
N ALA A 72 9.15 3.95 -7.56
CA ALA A 72 9.70 4.77 -6.48
C ALA A 72 10.38 6.04 -7.01
N THR A 73 11.13 5.92 -8.11
CA THR A 73 11.81 7.06 -8.74
C THR A 73 10.81 8.10 -9.24
N ILE A 74 9.73 7.68 -9.91
CA ILE A 74 8.68 8.58 -10.39
C ILE A 74 7.96 9.25 -9.20
N ALA A 75 7.70 8.50 -8.13
CA ALA A 75 7.07 9.04 -6.92
C ALA A 75 7.94 10.11 -6.24
N VAL A 76 9.25 9.86 -6.10
CA VAL A 76 10.20 10.83 -5.52
C VAL A 76 10.29 12.09 -6.39
N ALA A 77 10.35 11.93 -7.72
CA ALA A 77 10.35 13.05 -8.65
C ALA A 77 9.07 13.91 -8.50
N GLY A 78 7.90 13.27 -8.39
CA GLY A 78 6.63 13.95 -8.15
C GLY A 78 6.59 14.72 -6.82
N VAL A 79 7.12 14.14 -5.73
CA VAL A 79 7.22 14.82 -4.43
C VAL A 79 8.15 16.03 -4.48
N GLY A 80 9.28 15.91 -5.17
CA GLY A 80 10.20 17.03 -5.37
C GLY A 80 9.55 18.20 -6.13
N LEU A 81 8.79 17.89 -7.19
CA LEU A 81 8.02 18.90 -7.92
C LEU A 81 6.91 19.52 -7.05
N ALA A 82 6.21 18.71 -6.27
CA ALA A 82 5.14 19.18 -5.38
C ALA A 82 5.65 20.07 -4.23
N TRP A 83 6.88 19.83 -3.78
CA TRP A 83 7.57 20.66 -2.79
C TRP A 83 7.89 22.04 -3.35
N ILE A 84 8.44 22.12 -4.57
CA ILE A 84 8.78 23.40 -5.21
C ILE A 84 7.50 24.22 -5.50
N ALA A 85 6.41 23.54 -5.87
CA ALA A 85 5.14 24.19 -6.15
C ALA A 85 4.40 24.70 -4.89
N GLY A 86 4.95 24.53 -3.68
CA GLY A 86 4.39 25.05 -2.44
C GLY A 86 3.12 24.33 -1.97
N TYR A 87 2.71 23.23 -2.63
CA TYR A 87 1.51 22.47 -2.29
C TYR A 87 1.72 21.47 -1.13
N VAL A 88 2.97 21.18 -0.76
CA VAL A 88 3.31 20.13 0.23
C VAL A 88 4.28 20.65 1.28
N GLU A 89 3.90 20.55 2.56
CA GLU A 89 4.79 20.81 3.71
C GLU A 89 5.91 19.77 3.82
N MET A 90 7.09 20.23 4.24
CA MET A 90 8.34 19.42 4.32
C MET A 90 8.18 18.11 5.09
N ARG A 91 7.30 18.11 6.10
CA ARG A 91 6.99 16.90 6.88
C ARG A 91 6.34 15.82 6.01
N LYS A 92 5.38 16.18 5.16
CA LYS A 92 4.66 15.23 4.30
C LYS A 92 5.57 14.62 3.25
N ALA A 93 6.47 15.40 2.69
CA ALA A 93 7.47 14.88 1.75
C ALA A 93 8.46 13.92 2.42
N PHE A 94 8.90 14.22 3.64
CA PHE A 94 9.77 13.31 4.40
C PHE A 94 9.09 11.95 4.68
N PHE A 95 7.79 11.94 5.00
CA PHE A 95 7.05 10.69 5.19
C PHE A 95 7.05 9.79 3.94
N VAL A 96 7.02 10.37 2.73
CA VAL A 96 7.09 9.57 1.50
C VAL A 96 8.46 8.93 1.34
N CYS A 97 9.55 9.67 1.57
CA CYS A 97 10.91 9.12 1.50
C CYS A 97 11.12 7.98 2.51
N VAL A 98 10.64 8.16 3.75
CA VAL A 98 10.69 7.12 4.78
C VAL A 98 9.87 5.89 4.37
N GLY A 99 8.67 6.09 3.81
CA GLY A 99 7.84 4.99 3.33
C GLY A 99 8.51 4.13 2.27
N ILE A 100 9.19 4.75 1.29
CA ILE A 100 9.92 4.03 0.24
C ILE A 100 11.07 3.20 0.86
N GLY A 101 11.82 3.80 1.79
CA GLY A 101 12.89 3.10 2.51
C GLY A 101 12.40 1.88 3.28
N ILE A 102 11.24 1.99 3.93
CA ILE A 102 10.62 0.87 4.66
C ILE A 102 10.20 -0.25 3.69
N VAL A 103 9.59 0.06 2.55
CA VAL A 103 9.18 -0.94 1.55
C VAL A 103 10.38 -1.73 1.03
N MET A 104 11.48 -1.04 0.69
CA MET A 104 12.69 -1.72 0.22
C MET A 104 13.36 -2.52 1.35
N GLY A 105 13.41 -1.97 2.57
CA GLY A 105 14.01 -2.64 3.74
C GLY A 105 13.23 -3.87 4.22
N ALA A 106 11.90 -3.87 4.11
CA ALA A 106 11.05 -5.00 4.50
C ALA A 106 11.44 -6.30 3.77
N SER A 107 11.81 -6.20 2.49
CA SER A 107 12.21 -7.34 1.68
C SER A 107 13.48 -8.04 2.19
N GLN A 108 14.43 -7.27 2.74
CA GLN A 108 15.67 -7.82 3.29
C GLN A 108 15.39 -8.60 4.57
N ILE A 109 14.51 -8.09 5.44
CA ILE A 109 14.12 -8.76 6.69
C ILE A 109 13.46 -10.11 6.37
N VAL A 110 12.50 -10.14 5.43
CA VAL A 110 11.83 -11.37 5.01
C VAL A 110 12.81 -12.35 4.36
N SER A 111 13.77 -11.85 3.57
CA SER A 111 14.79 -12.70 2.96
C SER A 111 15.72 -13.32 4.01
N MET A 112 16.03 -12.62 5.10
CA MET A 112 16.84 -13.13 6.21
C MET A 112 16.09 -14.20 7.02
N LEU A 113 14.77 -14.07 7.13
CA LEU A 113 13.90 -15.06 7.81
C LEU A 113 13.71 -16.35 7.00
N LYS A 114 13.91 -16.31 5.67
CA LYS A 114 13.79 -17.48 4.78
C LYS A 114 15.11 -18.28 4.67
N ALA A 115 16.22 -17.73 5.16
CA ALA A 115 17.51 -18.41 5.23
C ALA A 115 17.58 -19.31 6.48
#